data_AF-A0A7R9LKM4-F1
#
_entry.id   AF-A0A7R9LKM4-F1
#
_cell.length_a   1.000
_cell.length_b   1.000
_cell.length_c   1.000
_cell.angle_alpha   90.00
_cell.angle_beta   90.00
_cell.angle_gamma   90.00
#
_symmetry.space_group_name_H-M   'P 1'
#
loop_
_entity.id
_entity.type
_entity.pdbx_description
1 polymer ?
#
loop_
_entity_poly.entity_id
_entity_poly.type
_entity_poly.pdbx_seq_one_letter_code
_entity_poly.pdbx_strand_id
1 'polypeptide(L)'
;MFSMKRLLLYITFRNSSTYSILLYITGITFIVIVLSVLTLNNFDINLNTIRKYYSKHGFNGSIVFETNVIHETTSDETFVIRHNSETNAAKVVYKPLVPKLSPKVHQRLWFLTNGTGRLGPVEAAQLALWPEESTPSDDRVVNQLLYVPLDYEKTADKHKTIYLSASDNDWRLSLGRKEFLRCPVSTCQLVPRSHAQKADLIFFKNRYGFREFEVNRNPDQIWAKFEIESPANIQLIGPDNQINWTVTYRHDSEIPTPYYKFYEYERSATKSIIPPVNYAFNKTKKVAWFVSNCFANNKRLEYAKELAKHIQVDIYGRCGSMDCSKSDNDLCQQMVDKDYKFYLSFENSNCLDYITEKFWFNGLMHSVIPIVMGAHPLTYKRLAPPHSYIHVDDYKSPKHLASYLHKLDSNDQLYNEYFAWKGTGDLREIYMWCRLCALLHAPKSERYYKSLGQWWQTSDTCVPTTWTD
;
A
#
# COMPACT_ATOMS: atom_id res chain seq x y z
N MET A 1 20.10 16.51 35.89
CA MET A 1 20.82 15.22 35.83
C MET A 1 19.88 14.14 36.38
N PHE A 2 18.97 13.60 35.56
CA PHE A 2 18.06 12.54 36.00
C PHE A 2 18.77 11.20 35.83
N SER A 3 19.08 10.55 36.96
CA SER A 3 19.61 9.19 36.98
C SER A 3 18.54 8.21 36.48
N MET A 4 18.74 7.63 35.29
CA MET A 4 17.93 6.52 34.81
C MET A 4 18.22 5.28 35.67
N LYS A 5 17.25 4.85 36.48
CA LYS A 5 17.31 3.51 37.10
C LYS A 5 16.70 2.50 36.14
N ARG A 6 17.54 1.60 35.61
CA ARG A 6 17.10 0.39 34.91
C ARG A 6 16.67 -0.65 35.94
N LEU A 7 15.44 -1.15 35.84
CA LEU A 7 14.97 -2.27 36.64
C LEU A 7 14.58 -3.41 35.69
N LEU A 8 15.35 -4.49 35.67
CA LEU A 8 14.96 -5.74 35.00
C LEU A 8 13.94 -6.46 35.89
N LEU A 9 12.78 -6.83 35.34
CA LEU A 9 11.80 -7.66 36.05
C LEU A 9 11.67 -9.01 35.32
N TYR A 10 11.96 -10.08 36.03
CA TYR A 10 11.72 -11.45 35.55
C TYR A 10 10.30 -11.86 35.94
N ILE A 11 9.45 -12.14 34.95
CA ILE A 11 8.10 -12.66 35.20
C ILE A 11 8.13 -14.16 34.94
N THR A 12 8.10 -14.94 36.02
CA THR A 12 7.90 -16.40 35.98
C THR A 12 6.42 -16.72 35.92
N PHE A 13 5.96 -17.34 34.83
CA PHE A 13 4.63 -17.94 34.75
C PHE A 13 4.66 -19.37 35.32
N ARG A 14 3.53 -19.84 35.85
CA ARG A 14 3.44 -21.10 36.63
C ARG A 14 3.79 -22.40 35.88
N ASN A 15 4.05 -22.35 34.58
CA ASN A 15 4.58 -23.49 33.81
C ASN A 15 6.01 -23.16 33.32
N SER A 16 6.99 -23.47 34.19
CA SER A 16 8.40 -23.83 33.95
C SER A 16 9.27 -23.08 32.92
N SER A 17 8.88 -21.92 32.41
CA SER A 17 9.74 -21.09 31.57
C SER A 17 9.86 -19.69 32.17
N THR A 18 11.09 -19.26 32.42
CA THR A 18 11.40 -17.90 32.87
C THR A 18 11.39 -16.97 31.66
N TYR A 19 10.59 -15.89 31.69
CA TYR A 19 10.52 -14.92 30.59
C TYR A 19 11.09 -13.57 31.04
N SER A 20 11.76 -12.88 30.11
CA SER A 20 12.33 -11.54 30.36
C SER A 20 11.49 -10.49 29.62
N ILE A 21 10.81 -9.62 30.37
CA ILE A 21 10.16 -8.43 29.82
C ILE A 21 10.91 -7.22 30.35
N LEU A 22 11.40 -6.35 29.46
CA LEU A 22 12.22 -5.20 29.83
C LEU A 22 11.35 -3.94 29.84
N LEU A 23 11.03 -3.44 31.03
CA LEU A 23 10.22 -2.23 31.21
C LEU A 23 11.14 -1.01 31.29
N TYR A 24 10.93 -0.02 30.41
CA TYR A 24 11.62 1.26 30.50
C TYR A 24 10.79 2.23 31.36
N ILE A 25 11.46 2.85 32.34
CA ILE A 25 10.85 3.85 33.23
C ILE A 25 11.48 5.20 32.94
N THR A 26 10.72 6.12 32.35
CA THR A 26 11.12 7.53 32.21
C THR A 26 10.21 8.40 33.06
N GLY A 27 10.63 8.66 34.30
CA GLY A 27 10.13 9.73 35.17
C GLY A 27 8.68 9.62 35.64
N ILE A 28 7.70 9.67 34.74
CA ILE A 28 6.26 9.78 35.03
C ILE A 28 5.41 8.88 34.09
N THR A 29 5.98 8.26 33.06
CA THR A 29 5.26 7.41 32.08
C THR A 29 5.89 6.01 32.00
N PHE A 30 5.07 4.95 31.93
CA PHE A 30 5.54 3.58 31.69
C PHE A 30 5.46 3.25 30.19
N ILE A 31 6.58 2.83 29.60
CA ILE A 31 6.62 2.21 28.27
C ILE A 31 6.89 0.71 28.46
N VAL A 32 5.96 -0.13 28.02
CA VAL A 32 6.14 -1.60 28.03
C VAL A 32 6.75 -2.03 26.71
N ILE A 33 8.01 -2.47 26.72
CA ILE A 33 8.70 -3.01 25.54
C ILE A 33 8.90 -4.51 25.75
N VAL A 34 8.33 -5.33 24.86
CA VAL A 34 8.55 -6.79 24.86
C VAL A 34 9.73 -7.06 23.93
N LEU A 35 10.89 -7.43 24.50
CA LEU A 35 12.14 -7.56 23.72
C LEU A 35 12.40 -8.96 23.14
N SER A 36 11.73 -10.02 23.61
CA SER A 36 11.84 -11.35 22.98
C SER A 36 10.81 -12.33 23.53
N VAL A 37 10.11 -13.06 22.65
CA VAL A 37 9.36 -14.27 22.99
C VAL A 37 9.81 -15.36 22.02
N LEU A 38 10.78 -16.17 22.44
CA LEU A 38 11.44 -17.11 21.53
C LEU A 38 10.60 -18.33 21.15
N THR A 39 9.43 -18.58 21.75
CA THR A 39 8.75 -19.88 21.55
C THR A 39 7.22 -19.92 21.70
N LEU A 40 6.50 -18.80 21.76
CA LEU A 40 5.02 -18.83 21.85
C LEU A 40 4.34 -17.89 20.87
N ASN A 41 3.57 -18.49 19.94
CA ASN A 41 2.58 -17.81 19.13
C ASN A 41 1.35 -17.48 20.00
N ASN A 42 1.13 -16.18 20.25
CA ASN A 42 0.03 -15.61 21.06
C ASN A 42 0.16 -15.83 22.58
N PHE A 43 0.10 -14.75 23.35
CA PHE A 43 -0.08 -14.79 24.80
C PHE A 43 -0.97 -13.63 25.25
N ASP A 44 -1.78 -13.88 26.28
CA ASP A 44 -2.66 -12.88 26.88
C ASP A 44 -1.97 -12.22 28.07
N ILE A 45 -1.88 -10.89 28.05
CA ILE A 45 -1.42 -10.12 29.22
C ILE A 45 -2.64 -9.68 30.03
N ASN A 46 -2.80 -10.22 31.25
CA ASN A 46 -3.84 -9.78 32.16
C ASN A 46 -3.44 -8.46 32.84
N LEU A 47 -3.93 -7.33 32.30
CA LEU A 47 -3.59 -5.98 32.76
C LEU A 47 -4.04 -5.68 34.20
N ASN A 48 -5.08 -6.35 34.69
CA ASN A 48 -5.53 -6.21 36.09
C ASN A 48 -4.51 -6.80 37.07
N THR A 49 -3.77 -7.83 36.65
CA THR A 49 -2.69 -8.42 37.47
C THR A 49 -1.53 -7.44 37.63
N ILE A 50 -1.16 -6.73 36.55
CA ILE A 50 -0.12 -5.70 36.56
C ILE A 50 -0.55 -4.52 37.45
N ARG A 51 -1.78 -4.00 37.27
CA ARG A 51 -2.32 -2.93 38.14
C ARG A 51 -2.33 -3.32 39.62
N LYS A 52 -2.77 -4.54 39.94
CA LYS A 52 -2.86 -5.04 41.33
C LYS A 52 -1.47 -5.19 41.97
N TYR A 53 -0.46 -5.59 41.20
CA TYR A 53 0.92 -5.66 41.67
C TYR A 53 1.47 -4.28 42.05
N TYR A 54 1.31 -3.27 41.20
CA TYR A 54 1.85 -1.92 41.45
C TYR A 54 1.08 -1.15 42.52
N SER A 55 -0.25 -1.31 42.60
CA SER A 55 -1.07 -0.75 43.69
C SER A 55 -0.64 -1.31 45.06
N LYS A 56 -0.28 -2.60 45.13
CA LYS A 56 0.25 -3.22 46.35
C LYS A 56 1.62 -2.67 46.77
N HIS A 57 2.39 -2.09 45.84
CA HIS A 57 3.71 -1.50 46.11
C HIS A 57 3.69 0.03 46.16
N GLY A 58 2.52 0.64 46.42
CA GLY A 58 2.41 2.06 46.79
C GLY A 58 2.40 3.05 45.62
N PHE A 59 2.14 2.60 44.39
CA PHE A 59 2.07 3.47 43.22
C PHE A 59 0.62 3.79 42.81
N ASN A 60 0.28 5.08 42.70
CA ASN A 60 -1.07 5.59 42.40
C ASN A 60 -1.17 6.36 41.05
N GLY A 61 -0.19 6.25 40.16
CA GLY A 61 -0.18 6.97 38.86
C GLY A 61 -0.98 6.27 37.74
N SER A 62 -1.37 7.05 36.72
CA SER A 62 -2.07 6.58 35.52
C SER A 62 -1.12 5.83 34.57
N ILE A 63 -1.54 4.69 34.03
CA ILE A 63 -0.81 3.97 32.97
C ILE A 63 -1.30 4.51 31.62
N VAL A 64 -0.43 5.23 30.91
CA VAL A 64 -0.69 5.73 29.55
C VAL A 64 0.07 4.84 28.57
N PHE A 65 -0.63 4.29 27.57
CA PHE A 65 0.00 3.52 26.50
C PHE A 65 0.13 4.43 25.27
N GLU A 66 1.35 4.74 24.87
CA GLU A 66 1.60 5.35 23.55
C GLU A 66 1.51 4.27 22.47
N THR A 67 0.61 4.46 21.51
CA THR A 67 0.41 3.57 20.37
C THR A 67 1.51 3.66 19.31
N ASN A 68 2.56 4.46 19.53
CA ASN A 68 3.63 4.72 18.57
C ASN A 68 5.01 4.53 19.22
N VAL A 69 5.36 3.29 19.60
CA VAL A 69 6.78 2.96 19.86
C VAL A 69 7.37 2.40 18.58
N ILE A 70 7.97 3.30 17.78
CA ILE A 70 8.88 2.90 16.71
C ILE A 70 10.22 2.65 17.36
N HIS A 71 10.55 1.38 17.61
CA HIS A 71 11.95 0.99 17.74
C HIS A 71 12.33 0.23 16.47
N GLU A 72 13.18 0.83 15.64
CA GLU A 72 14.01 0.07 14.70
C GLU A 72 14.96 -0.80 15.53
N THR A 73 14.53 -2.01 15.85
CA THR A 73 15.47 -3.10 16.13
C THR A 73 15.96 -3.64 14.80
N THR A 74 17.26 -3.83 14.67
CA THR A 74 17.96 -4.36 13.48
C THR A 74 17.63 -5.83 13.17
N SER A 75 16.49 -6.34 13.64
CA SER A 75 15.96 -7.68 13.40
C SER A 75 14.61 -7.55 12.71
N ASP A 76 14.39 -8.34 11.65
CA ASP A 76 13.23 -8.33 10.74
C ASP A 76 11.88 -8.73 11.42
N GLU A 77 11.63 -8.32 12.67
CA GLU A 77 10.51 -8.74 13.52
C GLU A 77 9.64 -7.54 13.94
N THR A 78 8.32 -7.64 13.70
CA THR A 78 7.35 -6.64 14.16
C THR A 78 6.39 -7.26 15.16
N PHE A 79 6.20 -6.60 16.31
CA PHE A 79 5.22 -6.99 17.33
C PHE A 79 4.04 -6.03 17.30
N VAL A 80 2.83 -6.52 16.99
CA VAL A 80 1.61 -5.70 17.05
C VAL A 80 0.91 -5.95 18.39
N ILE A 81 0.83 -4.92 19.24
CA ILE A 81 0.11 -4.98 20.53
C ILE A 81 -1.29 -4.41 20.31
N ARG A 82 -2.33 -5.25 20.38
CA ARG A 82 -3.73 -4.84 20.30
C ARG A 82 -4.27 -4.55 21.69
N HIS A 83 -4.86 -3.38 21.92
CA HIS A 83 -5.67 -3.09 23.12
C HIS A 83 -7.16 -3.19 22.75
N ASN A 84 -7.89 -4.04 23.45
CA ASN A 84 -9.35 -4.08 23.36
C ASN A 84 -9.92 -3.15 24.46
N SER A 85 -10.56 -2.06 24.06
CA SER A 85 -11.11 -1.05 24.98
C SER A 85 -12.29 -1.55 25.81
N GLU A 86 -13.02 -2.57 25.33
CA GLU A 86 -14.19 -3.14 26.01
C GLU A 86 -13.79 -4.19 27.05
N THR A 87 -12.73 -4.96 26.79
CA THR A 87 -12.26 -6.04 27.69
C THR A 87 -10.99 -5.69 28.47
N ASN A 88 -10.34 -4.57 28.16
CA ASN A 88 -9.01 -4.20 28.68
C ASN A 88 -7.95 -5.30 28.47
N ALA A 89 -8.13 -6.17 27.47
CA ALA A 89 -7.17 -7.22 27.12
C ALA A 89 -6.16 -6.68 26.09
N ALA A 90 -4.89 -7.03 26.28
CA ALA A 90 -3.84 -6.76 25.30
C ALA A 90 -3.43 -8.07 24.60
N LYS A 91 -3.62 -8.16 23.27
CA LYS A 91 -3.19 -9.30 22.45
C LYS A 91 -1.98 -8.92 21.62
N VAL A 92 -0.85 -9.58 21.86
CA VAL A 92 0.36 -9.42 21.04
C VAL A 92 0.29 -10.43 19.90
N VAL A 93 0.21 -9.94 18.66
CA VAL A 93 0.27 -10.79 17.46
C VAL A 93 1.65 -10.65 16.86
N TYR A 94 2.40 -11.75 16.83
CA TYR A 94 3.63 -11.87 16.06
C TYR A 94 3.28 -12.23 14.63
N LYS A 95 3.63 -11.37 13.67
CA LYS A 95 3.57 -11.71 12.25
C LYS A 95 4.89 -11.27 11.60
N PRO A 96 5.65 -12.19 10.99
CA PRO A 96 6.89 -11.81 10.33
C PRO A 96 6.59 -10.82 9.20
N LEU A 97 7.43 -9.78 9.10
CA LEU A 97 7.59 -9.03 7.85
C LEU A 97 8.01 -10.02 6.77
N VAL A 98 7.59 -9.77 5.52
CA VAL A 98 7.87 -10.60 4.34
C VAL A 98 9.15 -11.42 4.55
N PRO A 99 9.06 -12.76 4.72
CA PRO A 99 10.26 -13.56 4.94
C PRO A 99 11.22 -13.24 3.80
N LYS A 100 12.43 -12.76 4.13
CA LYS A 100 13.54 -12.85 3.17
C LYS A 100 13.57 -14.31 2.75
N LEU A 101 13.28 -14.58 1.49
CA LEU A 101 13.24 -15.95 1.00
C LEU A 101 14.57 -16.55 1.41
N SER A 102 14.55 -17.71 2.06
CA SER A 102 15.80 -18.30 2.49
C SER A 102 16.74 -18.36 1.27
N PRO A 103 18.03 -18.01 1.41
CA PRO A 103 18.99 -17.95 0.28
C PRO A 103 19.14 -19.27 -0.50
N LYS A 104 18.43 -20.34 -0.11
CA LYS A 104 18.28 -21.57 -0.86
C LYS A 104 17.34 -21.45 -2.07
N VAL A 105 16.49 -20.43 -2.17
CA VAL A 105 15.60 -20.24 -3.34
C VAL A 105 16.27 -19.30 -4.34
N HIS A 106 17.02 -19.87 -5.29
CA HIS A 106 17.57 -19.12 -6.44
C HIS A 106 16.48 -18.66 -7.45
N GLN A 107 15.21 -18.72 -7.07
CA GLN A 107 14.06 -18.45 -7.94
C GLN A 107 13.35 -17.17 -7.50
N ARG A 108 13.14 -16.26 -8.46
CA ARG A 108 12.33 -15.05 -8.25
C ARG A 108 10.91 -15.41 -7.84
N LEU A 109 10.29 -14.56 -7.03
CA LEU A 109 8.89 -14.72 -6.63
C LEU A 109 7.95 -14.77 -7.82
N TRP A 110 6.86 -15.50 -7.66
CA TRP A 110 6.00 -15.89 -8.78
C TRP A 110 5.32 -14.78 -9.57
N PHE A 111 5.11 -13.65 -8.92
CA PHE A 111 4.51 -12.47 -9.53
C PHE A 111 5.55 -11.57 -10.22
N LEU A 112 6.84 -11.92 -10.12
CA LEU A 112 7.95 -11.25 -10.80
C LEU A 112 8.22 -11.86 -12.18
N THR A 113 9.04 -11.18 -12.97
CA THR A 113 9.43 -11.59 -14.32
C THR A 113 10.21 -12.89 -14.26
N ASN A 114 9.70 -13.91 -14.96
CA ASN A 114 10.21 -15.29 -14.97
C ASN A 114 10.30 -15.93 -13.58
N GLY A 115 9.48 -15.48 -12.64
CA GLY A 115 9.46 -16.00 -11.28
C GLY A 115 8.56 -17.21 -11.11
N THR A 116 9.02 -18.17 -10.32
CA THR A 116 8.29 -19.40 -9.94
C THR A 116 8.28 -19.62 -8.43
N GLY A 117 9.09 -18.87 -7.68
CA GLY A 117 9.29 -19.03 -6.24
C GLY A 117 8.02 -18.79 -5.43
N ARG A 118 7.80 -19.66 -4.44
CA ARG A 118 6.72 -19.61 -3.45
C ARG A 118 7.31 -19.82 -2.05
N LEU A 119 6.60 -19.38 -1.03
CA LEU A 119 6.88 -19.75 0.36
C LEU A 119 6.42 -21.18 0.64
N GLY A 120 6.97 -21.80 1.68
CA GLY A 120 6.44 -23.05 2.22
C GLY A 120 5.06 -22.84 2.84
N PRO A 121 4.24 -23.91 3.01
CA PRO A 121 2.86 -23.78 3.49
C PRO A 121 2.74 -23.12 4.87
N VAL A 122 3.69 -23.36 5.76
CA VAL A 122 3.68 -22.81 7.13
C VAL A 122 4.00 -21.33 7.11
N GLU A 123 5.04 -20.92 6.38
CA GLU A 123 5.43 -19.51 6.26
C GLU A 123 4.36 -18.70 5.53
N ALA A 124 3.81 -19.25 4.45
CA ALA A 124 2.75 -18.61 3.66
C ALA A 124 1.51 -18.30 4.52
N ALA A 125 1.13 -19.21 5.42
CA ALA A 125 -0.10 -19.07 6.21
C ALA A 125 -0.01 -18.12 7.42
N GLN A 126 1.21 -17.73 7.82
CA GLN A 126 1.44 -16.89 9.02
C GLN A 126 1.59 -15.39 8.70
N LEU A 127 1.49 -15.01 7.42
CA LEU A 127 1.68 -13.63 6.97
C LEU A 127 0.61 -12.67 7.51
N ALA A 128 0.97 -11.39 7.61
CA ALA A 128 0.03 -10.30 7.90
C ALA A 128 -0.78 -9.95 6.64
N LEU A 129 -2.09 -10.17 6.69
CA LEU A 129 -2.99 -10.02 5.55
C LEU A 129 -3.89 -8.79 5.68
N TRP A 130 -4.29 -8.48 6.93
CA TRP A 130 -5.28 -7.45 7.21
C TRP A 130 -4.63 -6.14 7.70
N PRO A 131 -5.26 -4.98 7.49
CA PRO A 131 -4.70 -3.68 7.91
C PRO A 131 -4.34 -3.62 9.39
N GLU A 132 -5.17 -4.22 10.26
CA GLU A 132 -4.97 -4.30 11.71
C GLU A 132 -3.85 -5.26 12.16
N GLU A 133 -3.18 -5.90 11.21
CA GLU A 133 -2.05 -6.81 11.45
C GLU A 133 -0.72 -6.23 11.00
N SER A 134 -0.74 -5.01 10.45
CA SER A 134 0.40 -4.41 9.80
C SER A 134 0.66 -2.99 10.28
N THR A 135 1.91 -2.58 10.30
CA THR A 135 2.30 -1.18 10.48
C THR A 135 2.12 -0.39 9.18
N PRO A 136 2.08 0.96 9.21
CA PRO A 136 2.00 1.79 8.01
C PRO A 136 3.16 1.62 7.01
N SER A 137 4.27 1.00 7.42
CA SER A 137 5.43 0.69 6.58
C SER A 137 5.40 -0.70 5.95
N ASP A 138 4.53 -1.60 6.42
CA ASP A 138 4.52 -2.99 5.97
C ASP A 138 3.91 -3.13 4.58
N ASP A 139 4.44 -4.04 3.78
CA ASP A 139 3.92 -4.28 2.43
C ASP A 139 2.94 -5.46 2.38
N ARG A 140 1.68 -5.18 2.71
CA ARG A 140 0.64 -6.22 2.66
C ARG A 140 0.36 -6.74 1.25
N VAL A 141 0.69 -6.00 0.19
CA VAL A 141 0.45 -6.49 -1.18
C VAL A 141 1.29 -7.75 -1.42
N VAL A 142 2.57 -7.74 -1.05
CA VAL A 142 3.45 -8.91 -1.17
C VAL A 142 2.97 -10.04 -0.27
N ASN A 143 2.62 -9.76 0.99
CA ASN A 143 2.10 -10.79 1.90
C ASN A 143 0.86 -11.49 1.32
N GLN A 144 -0.10 -10.73 0.81
CA GLN A 144 -1.33 -11.25 0.22
C GLN A 144 -1.07 -12.05 -1.08
N LEU A 145 -0.02 -11.73 -1.84
CA LEU A 145 0.38 -12.51 -3.03
C LEU A 145 1.07 -13.82 -2.67
N LEU A 146 1.76 -13.87 -1.53
CA LEU A 146 2.46 -15.06 -1.06
C LEU A 146 1.58 -15.97 -0.20
N TYR A 147 0.46 -15.45 0.31
CA TYR A 147 -0.44 -16.20 1.15
C TYR A 147 -1.08 -17.38 0.43
N VAL A 148 -0.98 -18.55 1.08
CA VAL A 148 -1.71 -19.77 0.76
C VAL A 148 -2.18 -20.34 2.10
N PRO A 149 -3.47 -20.69 2.27
CA PRO A 149 -3.97 -21.30 3.49
C PRO A 149 -3.24 -22.59 3.84
N LEU A 150 -3.10 -22.88 5.15
CA LEU A 150 -2.66 -24.21 5.59
C LEU A 150 -3.61 -25.28 5.04
N ASP A 151 -3.04 -26.40 4.61
CA ASP A 151 -3.79 -27.53 4.07
C ASP A 151 -4.69 -27.18 2.86
N TYR A 152 -4.37 -26.11 2.12
CA TYR A 152 -5.19 -25.67 0.98
C TYR A 152 -5.52 -26.79 -0.02
N GLU A 153 -4.55 -27.67 -0.31
CA GLU A 153 -4.72 -28.85 -1.17
C GLU A 153 -5.88 -29.78 -0.73
N LYS A 154 -6.15 -29.87 0.58
CA LYS A 154 -7.27 -30.68 1.11
C LYS A 154 -8.63 -30.00 0.95
N THR A 155 -8.65 -28.71 0.63
CA THR A 155 -9.85 -27.89 0.46
C THR A 155 -9.99 -27.34 -0.96
N ALA A 156 -9.15 -27.81 -1.88
CA ALA A 156 -9.07 -27.32 -3.24
C ALA A 156 -10.31 -27.66 -4.10
N ASP A 157 -11.22 -28.48 -3.59
CA ASP A 157 -12.54 -28.77 -4.16
C ASP A 157 -13.61 -27.73 -3.79
N LYS A 158 -13.40 -26.96 -2.71
CA LYS A 158 -14.36 -25.97 -2.20
C LYS A 158 -14.19 -24.63 -2.88
N HIS A 159 -15.02 -24.38 -3.89
CA HIS A 159 -15.03 -23.11 -4.59
C HIS A 159 -15.74 -22.00 -3.83
N LYS A 160 -15.04 -20.87 -3.64
CA LYS A 160 -15.63 -19.62 -3.19
C LYS A 160 -16.31 -18.89 -4.35
N THR A 161 -17.48 -18.34 -4.09
CA THR A 161 -18.34 -17.71 -5.09
C THR A 161 -18.38 -16.20 -4.90
N ILE A 162 -18.19 -15.45 -5.98
CA ILE A 162 -18.11 -14.00 -5.98
C ILE A 162 -19.13 -13.44 -6.95
N TYR A 163 -20.05 -12.63 -6.45
CA TYR A 163 -20.97 -11.85 -7.28
C TYR A 163 -20.44 -10.41 -7.46
N LEU A 164 -20.44 -9.93 -8.69
CA LEU A 164 -20.03 -8.55 -9.01
C LEU A 164 -21.28 -7.68 -9.16
N SER A 165 -21.49 -6.75 -8.23
CA SER A 165 -22.60 -5.78 -8.26
C SER A 165 -22.24 -4.58 -9.15
N ALA A 166 -22.59 -4.71 -10.43
CA ALA A 166 -22.68 -3.68 -11.46
C ALA A 166 -23.39 -4.28 -12.69
N SER A 167 -23.56 -3.54 -13.79
CA SER A 167 -23.95 -4.18 -15.05
C SER A 167 -22.83 -5.12 -15.52
N ASP A 168 -23.14 -6.23 -16.19
CA ASP A 168 -22.13 -7.23 -16.61
C ASP A 168 -21.00 -6.60 -17.46
N ASN A 169 -21.28 -5.48 -18.14
CA ASN A 169 -20.31 -4.73 -18.95
C ASN A 169 -19.37 -3.82 -18.15
N ASP A 170 -19.69 -3.46 -16.90
CA ASP A 170 -18.89 -2.52 -16.10
C ASP A 170 -17.57 -3.11 -15.63
N TRP A 171 -17.51 -4.43 -15.47
CA TRP A 171 -16.30 -5.14 -15.04
C TRP A 171 -15.48 -5.65 -16.22
N ARG A 172 -16.10 -5.89 -17.37
CA ARG A 172 -15.48 -6.54 -18.55
C ARG A 172 -14.84 -7.89 -18.23
N LEU A 173 -15.45 -8.64 -17.30
CA LEU A 173 -14.99 -9.95 -16.85
C LEU A 173 -16.00 -11.03 -17.25
N SER A 174 -15.50 -12.23 -17.55
CA SER A 174 -16.32 -13.39 -17.81
C SER A 174 -16.66 -14.14 -16.53
N LEU A 175 -17.88 -14.68 -16.42
CA LEU A 175 -18.24 -15.61 -15.34
C LEU A 175 -17.31 -16.84 -15.30
N GLY A 176 -17.29 -17.52 -14.16
CA GLY A 176 -16.48 -18.70 -13.92
C GLY A 176 -15.09 -18.39 -13.34
N ARG A 177 -14.10 -19.22 -13.67
CA ARG A 177 -12.81 -19.28 -12.94
C ARG A 177 -11.64 -18.53 -13.60
N LYS A 178 -11.85 -17.96 -14.80
CA LYS A 178 -10.76 -17.48 -15.67
C LYS A 178 -9.75 -16.58 -14.96
N GLU A 179 -10.23 -15.63 -14.16
CA GLU A 179 -9.38 -14.67 -13.44
C GLU A 179 -8.49 -15.29 -12.36
N PHE A 180 -8.84 -16.50 -11.90
CA PHE A 180 -8.21 -17.16 -10.74
C PHE A 180 -7.27 -18.31 -11.13
N LEU A 181 -7.31 -18.79 -12.38
CA LEU A 181 -6.56 -20.00 -12.80
C LEU A 181 -5.04 -19.86 -12.69
N ARG A 182 -4.51 -18.62 -12.76
CA ARG A 182 -3.07 -18.34 -12.63
C ARG A 182 -2.61 -18.09 -11.19
N CYS A 183 -3.53 -18.11 -10.24
CA CYS A 183 -3.27 -17.72 -8.86
C CYS A 183 -2.83 -18.92 -7.99
N PRO A 184 -1.98 -18.70 -6.97
CA PRO A 184 -1.63 -19.76 -6.01
C PRO A 184 -2.87 -20.35 -5.31
N VAL A 185 -3.83 -19.48 -4.94
CA VAL A 185 -5.17 -19.86 -4.50
C VAL A 185 -6.12 -19.59 -5.67
N SER A 186 -6.65 -20.66 -6.27
CA SER A 186 -7.39 -20.61 -7.55
C SER A 186 -8.84 -21.12 -7.47
N THR A 187 -9.31 -21.44 -6.26
CA THR A 187 -10.63 -22.02 -6.01
C THR A 187 -11.66 -20.94 -5.70
N CYS A 188 -11.74 -19.96 -6.59
CA CYS A 188 -12.79 -18.96 -6.62
C CYS A 188 -13.45 -18.91 -8.01
N GLN A 189 -14.69 -18.43 -8.08
CA GLN A 189 -15.40 -18.24 -9.34
C GLN A 189 -16.35 -17.06 -9.29
N LEU A 190 -16.45 -16.35 -10.41
CA LEU A 190 -17.46 -15.31 -10.64
C LEU A 190 -18.80 -15.98 -10.97
N VAL A 191 -19.86 -15.60 -10.26
CA VAL A 191 -21.20 -16.19 -10.41
C VAL A 191 -22.22 -15.16 -10.91
N PRO A 192 -23.27 -15.59 -11.63
CA PRO A 192 -24.31 -14.67 -12.10
C PRO A 192 -25.15 -14.13 -10.93
N ARG A 193 -25.92 -13.06 -11.19
CA ARG A 193 -26.82 -12.41 -10.24
C ARG A 193 -27.76 -13.36 -9.50
N SER A 194 -28.23 -14.43 -10.14
CA SER A 194 -29.10 -15.44 -9.52
C SER A 194 -28.49 -16.12 -8.30
N HIS A 195 -27.17 -16.09 -8.15
CA HIS A 195 -26.43 -16.68 -7.02
C HIS A 195 -26.01 -15.64 -5.97
N ALA A 196 -26.30 -14.34 -6.17
CA ALA A 196 -25.81 -13.26 -5.33
C ALA A 196 -26.13 -13.44 -3.84
N GLN A 197 -27.33 -13.92 -3.49
CA GLN A 197 -27.76 -14.13 -2.10
C GLN A 197 -27.00 -15.26 -1.38
N LYS A 198 -26.43 -16.21 -2.13
CA LYS A 198 -25.66 -17.34 -1.60
C LYS A 198 -24.16 -17.19 -1.82
N ALA A 199 -23.72 -16.12 -2.49
CA ALA A 199 -22.32 -15.89 -2.77
C ALA A 199 -21.52 -15.70 -1.48
N ASP A 200 -20.27 -16.15 -1.44
CA ASP A 200 -19.37 -15.88 -0.32
C ASP A 200 -19.01 -14.38 -0.25
N LEU A 201 -18.94 -13.71 -1.40
CA LEU A 201 -18.65 -12.28 -1.50
C LEU A 201 -19.55 -11.58 -2.52
N ILE A 202 -20.04 -10.39 -2.16
CA ILE A 202 -20.61 -9.41 -3.10
C ILE A 202 -19.63 -8.25 -3.25
N PHE A 203 -19.25 -7.95 -4.49
CA PHE A 203 -18.29 -6.90 -4.81
C PHE A 203 -18.98 -5.70 -5.47
N PHE A 204 -19.04 -4.58 -4.76
CA PHE A 204 -19.74 -3.37 -5.21
C PHE A 204 -18.76 -2.40 -5.89
N LYS A 205 -19.02 -2.04 -7.15
CA LYS A 205 -18.29 -0.97 -7.85
C LYS A 205 -19.08 0.33 -7.89
N ASN A 206 -20.37 0.27 -8.15
CA ASN A 206 -21.20 1.46 -8.33
C ASN A 206 -21.57 2.12 -6.99
N ARG A 207 -21.90 3.41 -7.03
CA ARG A 207 -22.22 4.22 -5.83
C ARG A 207 -23.45 3.72 -5.06
N TYR A 208 -24.38 3.03 -5.72
CA TYR A 208 -25.65 2.58 -5.15
C TYR A 208 -25.90 1.08 -5.27
N GLY A 209 -24.86 0.28 -5.57
CA GLY A 209 -25.02 -1.16 -5.83
C GLY A 209 -25.56 -1.97 -4.63
N PHE A 210 -25.56 -1.38 -3.43
CA PHE A 210 -26.04 -2.02 -2.19
C PHE A 210 -27.57 -1.91 -2.00
N ARG A 211 -28.26 -0.93 -2.62
CA ARG A 211 -29.70 -0.70 -2.42
C ARG A 211 -30.56 -1.92 -2.75
N GLU A 212 -30.05 -2.77 -3.64
CA GLU A 212 -30.70 -4.00 -4.06
C GLU A 212 -30.62 -5.14 -3.01
N PHE A 213 -29.80 -4.97 -1.97
CA PHE A 213 -29.46 -6.00 -0.98
C PHE A 213 -29.77 -5.62 0.47
N GLU A 214 -30.19 -4.37 0.75
CA GLU A 214 -30.31 -3.79 2.10
C GLU A 214 -31.22 -4.57 3.08
N VAL A 215 -32.14 -5.41 2.60
CA VAL A 215 -33.19 -6.01 3.45
C VAL A 215 -32.79 -7.37 4.05
N ASN A 216 -31.88 -8.13 3.42
CA ASN A 216 -31.62 -9.54 3.80
C ASN A 216 -30.15 -9.93 3.61
N ARG A 217 -29.23 -9.30 4.35
CA ARG A 217 -27.82 -9.66 4.30
C ARG A 217 -27.57 -10.99 5.02
N ASN A 218 -26.95 -11.95 4.34
CA ASN A 218 -26.38 -13.14 4.97
C ASN A 218 -25.15 -12.75 5.82
N PRO A 219 -25.13 -13.04 7.14
CA PRO A 219 -24.01 -12.66 8.01
C PRO A 219 -22.69 -13.35 7.64
N ASP A 220 -22.74 -14.49 6.96
CA ASP A 220 -21.54 -15.18 6.48
C ASP A 220 -20.96 -14.59 5.19
N GLN A 221 -21.73 -13.74 4.51
CA GLN A 221 -21.34 -13.11 3.26
C GLN A 221 -20.54 -11.83 3.48
N ILE A 222 -19.44 -11.73 2.73
CA ILE A 222 -18.55 -10.57 2.74
C ILE A 222 -19.05 -9.54 1.74
N TRP A 223 -19.21 -8.31 2.20
CA TRP A 223 -19.53 -7.18 1.32
C TRP A 223 -18.27 -6.35 1.12
N ALA A 224 -17.83 -6.23 -0.13
CA ALA A 224 -16.61 -5.53 -0.50
C ALA A 224 -16.93 -4.31 -1.39
N LYS A 225 -16.33 -3.15 -1.10
CA LYS A 225 -16.46 -1.94 -1.92
C LYS A 225 -15.18 -1.68 -2.71
N PHE A 226 -15.31 -1.55 -4.03
CA PHE A 226 -14.24 -1.15 -4.94
C PHE A 226 -14.31 0.35 -5.27
N GLU A 227 -13.16 1.03 -5.22
CA GLU A 227 -12.97 2.40 -5.75
C GLU A 227 -11.48 2.71 -5.92
N ILE A 228 -11.09 3.23 -7.09
CA ILE A 228 -9.69 3.58 -7.40
C ILE A 228 -9.51 5.07 -7.71
N GLU A 229 -10.60 5.83 -7.81
CA GLU A 229 -10.56 7.28 -7.91
C GLU A 229 -10.44 7.91 -6.51
N SER A 230 -9.93 9.14 -6.44
CA SER A 230 -9.66 9.87 -5.20
C SER A 230 -10.93 10.34 -4.46
N PRO A 231 -10.87 10.49 -3.11
CA PRO A 231 -11.95 11.05 -2.30
C PRO A 231 -12.37 12.47 -2.69
N ALA A 232 -11.46 13.24 -3.30
CA ALA A 232 -11.79 14.57 -3.80
C ALA A 232 -12.74 14.54 -5.01
N ASN A 233 -12.81 13.41 -5.74
CA ASN A 233 -13.63 13.24 -6.94
C ASN A 233 -14.83 12.30 -6.72
N ILE A 234 -14.71 11.32 -5.81
CA ILE A 234 -15.76 10.34 -5.52
C ILE A 234 -16.01 10.27 -4.01
N GLN A 235 -17.28 10.36 -3.62
CA GLN A 235 -17.71 9.95 -2.29
C GLN A 235 -18.05 8.46 -2.26
N LEU A 236 -17.48 7.74 -1.30
CA LEU A 236 -17.88 6.39 -1.00
C LEU A 236 -19.12 6.37 -0.09
N ILE A 237 -20.18 5.74 -0.59
CA ILE A 237 -21.43 5.53 0.14
C ILE A 237 -21.66 4.02 0.29
N GLY A 238 -22.13 3.62 1.46
CA GLY A 238 -22.55 2.27 1.77
C GLY A 238 -23.33 2.25 3.08
N PRO A 239 -24.07 1.17 3.37
CA PRO A 239 -24.77 1.04 4.64
C PRO A 239 -23.76 0.88 5.79
N ASP A 240 -24.01 1.61 6.88
CA ASP A 240 -23.21 1.55 8.10
C ASP A 240 -23.17 0.12 8.65
N ASN A 241 -22.00 -0.30 9.11
CA ASN A 241 -21.74 -1.63 9.69
C ASN A 241 -21.97 -2.83 8.75
N GLN A 242 -22.18 -2.61 7.45
CA GLN A 242 -22.43 -3.69 6.50
C GLN A 242 -21.24 -3.99 5.58
N ILE A 243 -20.40 -3.00 5.27
CA ILE A 243 -19.21 -3.20 4.45
C ILE A 243 -18.11 -3.81 5.30
N ASN A 244 -17.60 -4.98 4.89
CA ASN A 244 -16.48 -5.65 5.52
C ASN A 244 -15.17 -5.20 4.91
N TRP A 245 -15.11 -5.22 3.58
CA TRP A 245 -13.86 -5.04 2.83
C TRP A 245 -13.92 -3.80 1.97
N THR A 246 -12.78 -3.14 1.87
CA THR A 246 -12.48 -2.06 0.95
C THR A 246 -11.37 -2.55 0.03
N VAL A 247 -11.54 -2.28 -1.25
CA VAL A 247 -10.60 -2.62 -2.32
C VAL A 247 -10.33 -1.33 -3.06
N THR A 248 -9.44 -0.52 -2.47
CA THR A 248 -9.11 0.82 -2.96
C THR A 248 -7.62 1.01 -3.06
N TYR A 249 -7.17 2.10 -3.68
CA TYR A 249 -5.75 2.41 -3.76
C TYR A 249 -5.10 2.68 -2.40
N ARG A 250 -5.88 2.98 -1.35
CA ARG A 250 -5.36 3.30 -0.01
C ARG A 250 -4.68 2.12 0.64
N HIS A 251 -3.54 2.38 1.28
CA HIS A 251 -2.75 1.39 1.97
C HIS A 251 -3.48 0.76 3.16
N ASP A 252 -4.47 1.41 3.75
CA ASP A 252 -5.25 0.89 4.88
C ASP A 252 -6.50 0.10 4.49
N SER A 253 -6.70 -0.16 3.18
CA SER A 253 -7.76 -1.04 2.68
C SER A 253 -7.48 -2.51 3.00
N GLU A 254 -8.54 -3.33 3.11
CA GLU A 254 -8.38 -4.79 3.24
C GLU A 254 -7.59 -5.37 2.06
N ILE A 255 -7.87 -4.92 0.84
CA ILE A 255 -7.08 -5.24 -0.35
C ILE A 255 -6.56 -3.95 -0.98
N PRO A 256 -5.36 -3.48 -0.60
CA PRO A 256 -4.74 -2.30 -1.21
C PRO A 256 -4.56 -2.53 -2.71
N THR A 257 -5.10 -1.64 -3.52
CA THR A 257 -5.16 -1.76 -4.97
C THR A 257 -4.56 -0.52 -5.64
N PRO A 258 -3.26 -0.22 -5.40
CA PRO A 258 -2.60 0.84 -6.14
C PRO A 258 -2.53 0.47 -7.62
N TYR A 259 -2.40 1.48 -8.49
CA TYR A 259 -2.42 1.24 -9.94
C TYR A 259 -1.30 0.29 -10.39
N TYR A 260 -0.11 0.43 -9.80
CA TYR A 260 1.06 -0.41 -10.04
C TYR A 260 1.91 -0.49 -8.77
N LYS A 261 2.89 -1.38 -8.79
CA LYS A 261 3.87 -1.51 -7.71
C LYS A 261 5.25 -1.86 -8.26
N PHE A 262 6.28 -1.25 -7.67
CA PHE A 262 7.66 -1.66 -7.86
C PHE A 262 8.00 -2.77 -6.84
N TYR A 263 8.57 -3.86 -7.33
CA TYR A 263 9.05 -4.97 -6.52
C TYR A 263 10.56 -5.08 -6.68
N GLU A 264 11.29 -4.71 -5.62
CA GLU A 264 12.75 -4.79 -5.58
C GLU A 264 13.21 -6.25 -5.58
N TYR A 265 14.26 -6.57 -6.33
CA TYR A 265 14.95 -7.85 -6.24
C TYR A 265 15.86 -7.89 -5.01
N GLU A 266 16.16 -9.08 -4.48
CA GLU A 266 17.08 -9.19 -3.34
C GLU A 266 18.47 -8.62 -3.69
N ARG A 267 19.03 -7.82 -2.77
CA ARG A 267 20.34 -7.12 -2.92
C ARG A 267 21.51 -8.04 -3.25
N SER A 268 21.47 -9.32 -2.88
CA SER A 268 22.50 -10.31 -3.25
C SER A 268 22.57 -10.54 -4.77
N ALA A 269 21.49 -10.22 -5.50
CA ALA A 269 21.37 -10.35 -6.95
C ALA A 269 21.59 -9.03 -7.72
N THR A 270 21.76 -7.89 -7.05
CA THR A 270 21.78 -6.57 -7.69
C THR A 270 22.97 -5.73 -7.20
N LYS A 271 24.07 -5.74 -7.95
CA LYS A 271 24.92 -4.54 -7.97
C LYS A 271 24.12 -3.48 -8.71
N SER A 272 23.89 -2.31 -8.09
CA SER A 272 23.40 -1.13 -8.80
C SER A 272 24.43 -0.82 -9.88
N ILE A 273 24.16 -1.30 -11.10
CA ILE A 273 24.95 -1.01 -12.27
C ILE A 273 24.19 0.13 -12.92
N ILE A 274 24.78 1.33 -12.92
CA ILE A 274 24.31 2.41 -13.80
C ILE A 274 24.17 1.78 -15.19
N PRO A 275 22.97 1.74 -15.78
CA PRO A 275 22.79 1.10 -17.08
C PRO A 275 23.83 1.67 -18.06
N PRO A 276 24.41 0.88 -18.97
CA PRO A 276 25.38 1.38 -19.96
C PRO A 276 24.77 2.37 -20.97
N VAL A 277 23.51 2.76 -20.75
CA VAL A 277 22.70 3.63 -21.59
C VAL A 277 22.72 5.03 -20.99
N ASN A 278 23.12 6.02 -21.78
CA ASN A 278 22.90 7.42 -21.44
C ASN A 278 21.44 7.78 -21.78
N TYR A 279 20.57 7.81 -20.78
CA TYR A 279 19.16 8.19 -20.92
C TYR A 279 18.95 9.65 -21.30
N ALA A 280 19.96 10.52 -21.24
CA ALA A 280 19.87 11.90 -21.71
C ALA A 280 20.21 12.05 -23.20
N PHE A 281 20.81 11.03 -23.82
CA PHE A 281 21.35 11.10 -25.17
C PHE A 281 20.27 11.50 -26.19
N ASN A 282 20.57 12.51 -27.01
CA ASN A 282 19.69 13.10 -28.04
C ASN A 282 18.37 13.72 -27.57
N LYS A 283 18.07 13.75 -26.25
CA LYS A 283 16.90 14.47 -25.73
C LYS A 283 17.15 15.97 -25.74
N THR A 284 16.37 16.69 -26.53
CA THR A 284 16.50 18.15 -26.70
C THR A 284 15.46 18.93 -25.91
N LYS A 285 14.26 18.36 -25.73
CA LYS A 285 13.14 18.99 -25.04
C LYS A 285 13.19 18.72 -23.55
N LYS A 286 12.68 19.67 -22.75
CA LYS A 286 12.79 19.59 -21.29
C LYS A 286 11.65 18.81 -20.66
N VAL A 287 10.46 19.40 -20.58
CA VAL A 287 9.33 18.82 -19.83
C VAL A 287 8.13 18.59 -20.75
N ALA A 288 7.57 17.37 -20.72
CA ALA A 288 6.27 17.06 -21.33
C ALA A 288 5.18 16.91 -20.27
N TRP A 289 3.94 17.25 -20.62
CA TRP A 289 2.77 16.95 -19.79
C TRP A 289 1.55 16.60 -20.62
N PHE A 290 0.97 15.41 -20.41
CA PHE A 290 -0.26 14.99 -21.08
C PHE A 290 -1.45 15.18 -20.13
N VAL A 291 -2.37 16.08 -20.48
CA VAL A 291 -3.45 16.45 -19.56
C VAL A 291 -4.73 16.86 -20.30
N SER A 292 -5.86 16.36 -19.79
CA SER A 292 -7.18 16.66 -20.34
C SER A 292 -8.21 17.11 -19.30
N ASN A 293 -7.90 17.03 -18.00
CA ASN A 293 -8.71 17.62 -16.93
C ASN A 293 -8.02 18.89 -16.43
N CYS A 294 -8.53 20.04 -16.86
CA CYS A 294 -7.90 21.35 -16.68
C CYS A 294 -8.28 22.04 -15.37
N PHE A 295 -9.36 21.59 -14.73
CA PHE A 295 -9.96 22.23 -13.56
C PHE A 295 -9.86 21.32 -12.33
N ALA A 296 -8.72 20.65 -12.18
CA ALA A 296 -8.43 19.85 -11.00
C ALA A 296 -8.29 20.76 -9.77
N ASN A 297 -8.87 20.36 -8.64
CA ASN A 297 -8.92 21.18 -7.43
C ASN A 297 -7.55 21.43 -6.79
N ASN A 298 -6.54 20.60 -7.12
CA ASN A 298 -5.19 20.70 -6.58
C ASN A 298 -4.30 21.77 -7.26
N LYS A 299 -4.86 22.61 -8.14
CA LYS A 299 -4.17 23.69 -8.85
C LYS A 299 -2.95 23.26 -9.68
N ARG A 300 -2.93 22.01 -10.13
CA ARG A 300 -1.83 21.44 -10.92
C ARG A 300 -1.57 22.18 -12.23
N LEU A 301 -2.61 22.74 -12.85
CA LEU A 301 -2.48 23.48 -14.12
C LEU A 301 -1.80 24.83 -13.88
N GLU A 302 -2.15 25.52 -12.80
CA GLU A 302 -1.53 26.76 -12.36
C GLU A 302 -0.06 26.52 -12.02
N TYR A 303 0.25 25.43 -11.30
CA TYR A 303 1.64 25.05 -11.01
C TYR A 303 2.44 24.80 -12.29
N ALA A 304 1.90 24.02 -13.23
CA ALA A 304 2.58 23.73 -14.50
C ALA A 304 2.80 25.01 -15.34
N LYS A 305 1.82 25.92 -15.39
CA LYS A 305 1.94 27.22 -16.05
C LYS A 305 2.97 28.12 -15.39
N GLU A 306 3.08 28.10 -14.06
CA GLU A 306 4.12 28.84 -13.35
C GLU A 306 5.50 28.24 -13.63
N LEU A 307 5.65 26.91 -13.61
CA LEU A 307 6.89 26.22 -13.98
C LEU A 307 7.34 26.56 -15.41
N ALA A 308 6.39 26.63 -16.35
CA ALA A 308 6.63 26.95 -17.77
C ALA A 308 7.28 28.34 -18.00
N LYS A 309 7.23 29.24 -17.01
CA LYS A 309 7.92 30.54 -17.07
C LYS A 309 9.42 30.41 -16.84
N HIS A 310 9.89 29.32 -16.24
CA HIS A 310 11.27 29.13 -15.80
C HIS A 310 12.00 28.00 -16.53
N ILE A 311 11.27 27.09 -17.18
CA ILE A 311 11.79 25.99 -18.02
C ILE A 311 10.76 25.63 -19.10
N GLN A 312 11.20 25.08 -20.25
CA GLN A 312 10.29 24.62 -21.30
C GLN A 312 9.35 23.53 -20.77
N VAL A 313 8.04 23.80 -20.81
CA VAL A 313 6.99 22.83 -20.49
C VAL A 313 6.02 22.75 -21.67
N ASP A 314 6.04 21.62 -22.35
CA ASP A 314 5.17 21.32 -23.48
C ASP A 314 3.91 20.60 -22.96
N ILE A 315 2.76 21.28 -23.05
CA ILE A 315 1.47 20.80 -22.53
C ILE A 315 0.63 20.27 -23.68
N TYR A 316 0.33 18.98 -23.64
CA TYR A 316 -0.46 18.26 -24.63
C TYR A 316 -1.87 17.95 -24.14
N GLY A 317 -2.82 17.96 -25.08
CA GLY A 317 -4.22 17.67 -24.84
C GLY A 317 -5.04 18.93 -24.53
N ARG A 318 -6.26 18.74 -24.01
CA ARG A 318 -7.27 19.83 -23.89
C ARG A 318 -6.84 21.03 -23.04
N CYS A 319 -5.79 20.91 -22.22
CA CYS A 319 -5.34 21.99 -21.34
C CYS A 319 -4.11 22.74 -21.85
N GLY A 320 -3.59 22.37 -23.02
CA GLY A 320 -2.41 22.98 -23.63
C GLY A 320 -2.64 23.33 -25.10
N SER A 321 -1.57 23.80 -25.75
CA SER A 321 -1.57 24.19 -27.17
C SER A 321 -1.07 23.09 -28.11
N MET A 322 -0.56 21.97 -27.56
CA MET A 322 -0.07 20.84 -28.35
C MET A 322 -1.10 19.71 -28.35
N ASP A 323 -1.14 18.94 -29.44
CA ASP A 323 -2.04 17.80 -29.56
C ASP A 323 -1.30 16.47 -29.47
N CYS A 324 -1.94 15.55 -28.76
CA CYS A 324 -1.59 14.15 -28.70
C CYS A 324 -2.93 13.41 -28.62
N SER A 325 -3.47 13.07 -29.80
CA SER A 325 -4.76 12.44 -29.90
C SER A 325 -4.73 11.04 -29.26
N LYS A 326 -5.89 10.54 -28.79
CA LYS A 326 -5.97 9.18 -28.23
C LYS A 326 -5.60 8.10 -29.26
N SER A 327 -5.81 8.37 -30.55
CA SER A 327 -5.41 7.48 -31.64
C SER A 327 -3.89 7.38 -31.83
N ASP A 328 -3.14 8.40 -31.38
CA ASP A 328 -1.69 8.49 -31.54
C ASP A 328 -0.94 8.22 -30.22
N ASN A 329 -1.62 7.64 -29.23
CA ASN A 329 -1.08 7.49 -27.87
C ASN A 329 0.29 6.80 -27.84
N ASP A 330 0.49 5.77 -28.66
CA ASP A 330 1.76 5.05 -28.76
C ASP A 330 2.88 5.92 -29.36
N LEU A 331 2.56 6.76 -30.36
CA LEU A 331 3.51 7.71 -30.95
C LEU A 331 3.90 8.78 -29.95
N CYS A 332 2.94 9.30 -29.18
CA CYS A 332 3.22 10.29 -28.15
C CYS A 332 4.06 9.73 -27.01
N GLN A 333 3.81 8.48 -26.60
CA GLN A 333 4.63 7.80 -25.60
C GLN A 333 6.07 7.61 -26.11
N GLN A 334 6.25 7.19 -27.36
CA GLN A 334 7.58 7.12 -27.97
C GLN A 334 8.28 8.48 -28.06
N MET A 335 7.53 9.55 -28.30
CA MET A 335 8.06 10.93 -28.27
C MET A 335 8.58 11.31 -26.88
N VAL A 336 7.87 10.94 -25.80
CA VAL A 336 8.36 11.14 -24.42
C VAL A 336 9.71 10.43 -24.22
N ASP A 337 9.82 9.18 -24.68
CA ASP A 337 11.07 8.41 -24.60
C ASP A 337 12.22 9.01 -25.40
N LYS A 338 11.95 9.61 -26.56
CA LYS A 338 13.01 10.09 -27.48
C LYS A 338 13.41 11.54 -27.23
N ASP A 339 12.45 12.40 -26.95
CA ASP A 339 12.66 13.85 -27.08
C ASP A 339 12.80 14.57 -25.74
N TYR A 340 12.13 14.07 -24.69
CA TYR A 340 11.97 14.79 -23.41
C TYR A 340 12.87 14.24 -22.31
N LYS A 341 13.39 15.09 -21.42
CA LYS A 341 14.10 14.67 -20.20
C LYS A 341 13.17 14.40 -19.01
N PHE A 342 12.10 15.19 -18.90
CA PHE A 342 11.19 15.15 -17.75
C PHE A 342 9.74 15.00 -18.18
N TYR A 343 8.93 14.42 -17.30
CA TYR A 343 7.49 14.27 -17.51
C TYR A 343 6.69 14.67 -16.26
N LEU A 344 5.72 15.58 -16.41
CA LEU A 344 4.83 15.95 -15.31
C LEU A 344 3.80 14.85 -15.04
N SER A 345 3.99 14.14 -13.93
CA SER A 345 3.10 13.09 -13.42
C SER A 345 2.15 13.66 -12.37
N PHE A 346 1.43 14.74 -12.72
CA PHE A 346 0.58 15.45 -11.77
C PHE A 346 -0.79 14.79 -11.64
N GLU A 347 -1.12 14.31 -10.45
CA GLU A 347 -2.43 13.80 -10.11
C GLU A 347 -3.51 14.88 -10.14
N ASN A 348 -4.78 14.48 -10.26
CA ASN A 348 -5.92 15.40 -10.25
C ASN A 348 -6.34 15.81 -8.83
N SER A 349 -5.77 15.19 -7.81
CA SER A 349 -6.07 15.39 -6.39
C SER A 349 -4.81 15.11 -5.58
N ASN A 350 -4.57 15.87 -4.52
CA ASN A 350 -3.52 15.56 -3.56
C ASN A 350 -4.13 14.77 -2.42
N CYS A 351 -4.09 13.44 -2.49
CA CYS A 351 -4.67 12.56 -1.48
C CYS A 351 -3.64 11.52 -1.03
N LEU A 352 -3.69 11.12 0.24
CA LEU A 352 -2.86 10.05 0.79
C LEU A 352 -2.93 8.82 -0.12
N ASP A 353 -1.80 8.17 -0.40
CA ASP A 353 -1.70 6.96 -1.23
C ASP A 353 -2.13 7.06 -2.70
N TYR A 354 -2.64 8.20 -3.17
CA TYR A 354 -3.19 8.35 -4.52
C TYR A 354 -2.09 8.58 -5.56
N ILE A 355 -1.62 7.48 -6.16
CA ILE A 355 -0.63 7.44 -7.25
C ILE A 355 -1.16 6.56 -8.37
N THR A 356 -1.27 7.11 -9.58
CA THR A 356 -2.00 6.52 -10.70
C THR A 356 -1.11 6.19 -11.91
N GLU A 357 -1.73 5.90 -13.06
CA GLU A 357 -1.06 5.69 -14.34
C GLU A 357 -0.14 6.84 -14.75
N LYS A 358 -0.40 8.07 -14.27
CA LYS A 358 0.42 9.24 -14.61
C LYS A 358 1.87 9.07 -14.17
N PHE A 359 2.06 8.55 -12.95
CA PHE A 359 3.37 8.25 -12.42
C PHE A 359 3.92 6.93 -12.95
N TRP A 360 3.10 5.88 -12.91
CA TRP A 360 3.58 4.52 -13.21
C TRP A 360 3.79 4.29 -14.70
N PHE A 361 2.75 4.50 -15.50
CA PHE A 361 2.72 4.17 -16.93
C PHE A 361 3.32 5.31 -17.76
N ASN A 362 2.84 6.54 -17.59
CA ASN A 362 3.31 7.67 -18.39
C ASN A 362 4.68 8.21 -17.92
N GLY A 363 5.11 7.86 -16.70
CA GLY A 363 6.38 8.28 -16.10
C GLY A 363 7.42 7.15 -16.05
N LEU A 364 7.39 6.34 -14.99
CA LEU A 364 8.46 5.39 -14.66
C LEU A 364 8.73 4.30 -15.70
N MET A 365 7.71 3.89 -16.48
CA MET A 365 7.91 2.91 -17.56
C MET A 365 8.68 3.49 -18.75
N HIS A 366 8.78 4.81 -18.85
CA HIS A 366 9.53 5.49 -19.90
C HIS A 366 10.96 5.84 -19.45
N SER A 367 11.73 6.38 -20.39
CA SER A 367 13.11 6.83 -20.28
C SER A 367 13.18 8.31 -19.92
N VAL A 368 12.36 8.74 -18.96
CA VAL A 368 12.23 10.12 -18.49
C VAL A 368 12.18 10.16 -16.97
N ILE A 369 12.51 11.30 -16.37
CA ILE A 369 12.37 11.49 -14.93
C ILE A 369 10.96 12.05 -14.63
N PRO A 370 10.11 11.33 -13.88
CA PRO A 370 8.81 11.83 -13.45
C PRO A 370 8.95 12.97 -12.43
N ILE A 371 8.26 14.07 -12.68
CA ILE A 371 8.05 15.15 -11.70
C ILE A 371 6.63 14.98 -11.15
N VAL A 372 6.51 14.71 -9.85
CA VAL A 372 5.27 14.23 -9.25
C VAL A 372 4.61 15.28 -8.35
N MET A 373 3.27 15.28 -8.37
CA MET A 373 2.38 16.03 -7.50
C MET A 373 1.15 15.16 -7.26
N GLY A 374 0.70 15.00 -6.01
CA GLY A 374 -0.45 14.15 -5.68
C GLY A 374 -0.34 13.63 -4.26
N ALA A 375 0.00 12.34 -4.12
CA ALA A 375 0.20 11.74 -2.81
C ALA A 375 1.30 12.41 -1.98
N HIS A 376 1.27 12.17 -0.67
CA HIS A 376 2.26 12.69 0.28
C HIS A 376 3.69 12.20 -0.08
N PRO A 377 4.75 12.99 0.12
CA PRO A 377 6.13 12.57 -0.16
C PRO A 377 6.52 11.22 0.46
N LEU A 378 6.07 10.94 1.69
CA LEU A 378 6.26 9.64 2.36
C LEU A 378 5.61 8.47 1.61
N THR A 379 4.49 8.70 0.91
CA THR A 379 3.86 7.69 0.07
C THR A 379 4.77 7.32 -1.09
N TYR A 380 5.26 8.33 -1.81
CA TYR A 380 6.17 8.09 -2.93
C TYR A 380 7.45 7.40 -2.46
N LYS A 381 8.04 7.82 -1.34
CA LYS A 381 9.23 7.19 -0.76
C LYS A 381 9.01 5.71 -0.42
N ARG A 382 7.81 5.33 0.01
CA ARG A 382 7.45 3.95 0.35
C ARG A 382 7.19 3.08 -0.88
N LEU A 383 6.63 3.64 -1.96
CA LEU A 383 6.12 2.86 -3.09
C LEU A 383 7.02 2.90 -4.33
N ALA A 384 7.70 4.01 -4.59
CA ALA A 384 8.54 4.19 -5.76
C ALA A 384 9.93 3.59 -5.57
N PRO A 385 10.62 3.20 -6.66
CA PRO A 385 12.05 2.91 -6.58
C PRO A 385 12.81 4.11 -5.99
N PRO A 386 13.82 3.89 -5.13
CA PRO A 386 14.61 4.97 -4.58
C PRO A 386 15.26 5.83 -5.68
N HIS A 387 15.24 7.15 -5.48
CA HIS A 387 15.85 8.12 -6.41
C HIS A 387 15.35 8.00 -7.86
N SER A 388 14.07 7.72 -8.07
CA SER A 388 13.50 7.53 -9.42
C SER A 388 12.59 8.67 -9.90
N TYR A 389 12.39 9.72 -9.10
CA TYR A 389 11.41 10.78 -9.35
C TYR A 389 11.79 12.07 -8.61
N ILE A 390 11.14 13.18 -8.97
CA ILE A 390 11.29 14.49 -8.32
C ILE A 390 9.94 14.93 -7.76
N HIS A 391 9.82 15.16 -6.46
CA HIS A 391 8.57 15.65 -5.86
C HIS A 391 8.53 17.19 -5.87
N VAL A 392 7.39 17.77 -6.23
CA VAL A 392 7.24 19.24 -6.27
C VAL A 392 7.39 19.90 -4.89
N ASP A 393 6.92 19.22 -3.84
CA ASP A 393 6.97 19.72 -2.45
C ASP A 393 8.39 19.70 -1.84
N ASP A 394 9.37 19.07 -2.50
CA ASP A 394 10.79 19.14 -2.08
C ASP A 394 11.42 20.52 -2.40
N TYR A 395 10.69 21.40 -3.09
CA TYR A 395 11.17 22.70 -3.55
C TYR A 395 10.29 23.84 -3.06
N LYS A 396 10.94 24.94 -2.66
CA LYS A 396 10.26 26.14 -2.17
C LYS A 396 9.31 26.80 -3.18
N SER A 397 9.54 26.62 -4.48
CA SER A 397 8.68 27.15 -5.55
C SER A 397 8.97 26.49 -6.91
N PRO A 398 8.09 26.64 -7.92
CA PRO A 398 8.34 26.17 -9.28
C PRO A 398 9.65 26.70 -9.89
N LYS A 399 10.08 27.91 -9.52
CA LYS A 399 11.37 28.48 -9.93
C LYS A 399 12.57 27.72 -9.36
N HIS A 400 12.49 27.31 -8.09
CA HIS A 400 13.54 26.50 -7.46
C HIS A 400 13.60 25.10 -8.08
N LEU A 401 12.43 24.50 -8.35
CA LEU A 401 12.34 23.25 -9.10
C LEU A 401 12.99 23.40 -10.49
N ALA A 402 12.61 24.43 -11.27
CA ALA A 402 13.21 24.68 -12.59
C ALA A 402 14.73 24.84 -12.55
N SER A 403 15.27 25.50 -11.51
CA SER A 403 16.72 25.64 -11.32
C SER A 403 17.41 24.27 -11.15
N TYR A 404 16.77 23.35 -10.42
CA TYR A 404 17.26 21.98 -10.29
C TYR A 404 17.13 21.18 -11.59
N LEU A 405 16.03 21.35 -12.33
CA LEU A 405 15.84 20.69 -13.63
C LEU A 405 16.89 21.14 -14.66
N HIS A 406 17.27 22.43 -14.69
CA HIS A 406 18.38 22.92 -15.53
C HIS A 406 19.73 22.33 -15.13
N LYS A 407 19.96 22.11 -13.82
CA LYS A 407 21.17 21.43 -13.34
C LYS A 407 21.24 19.98 -13.85
N LEU A 408 20.11 19.25 -13.80
CA LEU A 408 20.05 17.88 -14.35
C LEU A 408 20.15 17.88 -15.87
N ASP A 409 19.53 18.84 -16.55
CA ASP A 409 19.57 18.94 -18.01
C ASP A 409 20.99 19.17 -18.55
N SER A 410 21.79 19.97 -17.84
CA SER A 410 23.18 20.30 -18.20
C SER A 410 24.21 19.27 -17.75
N ASN A 411 23.80 18.26 -16.98
CA ASN A 411 24.70 17.25 -16.44
C ASN A 411 24.11 15.85 -16.61
N ASP A 412 24.52 15.18 -17.69
CA ASP A 412 24.08 13.83 -18.01
C ASP A 412 24.41 12.83 -16.90
N GLN A 413 25.52 12.98 -16.17
CA GLN A 413 25.84 12.07 -15.06
C GLN A 413 24.76 12.17 -13.97
N LEU A 414 24.44 13.37 -13.50
CA LEU A 414 23.39 13.58 -12.50
C LEU A 414 22.01 13.16 -13.00
N TYR A 415 21.71 13.39 -14.28
CA TYR A 415 20.46 12.93 -14.87
C TYR A 415 20.37 11.39 -14.87
N ASN A 416 21.43 10.69 -15.23
CA ASN A 416 21.44 9.23 -15.31
C ASN A 416 21.40 8.54 -13.94
N GLU A 417 21.78 9.21 -12.85
CA GLU A 417 21.61 8.68 -11.48
C GLU A 417 20.15 8.31 -11.18
N TYR A 418 19.18 9.05 -11.73
CA TYR A 418 17.74 8.77 -11.58
C TYR A 418 17.26 7.47 -12.24
N PHE A 419 18.13 6.80 -13.01
CA PHE A 419 17.83 5.56 -13.70
C PHE A 419 18.57 4.35 -13.11
N ALA A 420 19.35 4.55 -12.04
CA ALA A 420 20.11 3.49 -11.38
C ALA A 420 19.23 2.39 -10.76
N TRP A 421 17.94 2.66 -10.57
CA TRP A 421 16.96 1.67 -10.14
C TRP A 421 16.53 0.71 -11.26
N LYS A 422 16.69 1.06 -12.54
CA LYS A 422 16.27 0.18 -13.64
C LYS A 422 17.10 -1.10 -13.62
N GLY A 423 16.43 -2.25 -13.63
CA GLY A 423 17.05 -3.57 -13.50
C GLY A 423 17.22 -4.06 -12.05
N THR A 424 16.91 -3.22 -11.05
CA THR A 424 16.94 -3.64 -9.63
C THR A 424 15.63 -4.27 -9.15
N GLY A 425 14.59 -4.26 -9.98
CA GLY A 425 13.28 -4.79 -9.66
C GLY A 425 12.34 -4.78 -10.86
N ASP A 426 11.09 -5.21 -10.64
CA ASP A 426 10.03 -5.18 -11.65
C ASP A 426 8.93 -4.17 -11.30
N LEU A 427 8.45 -3.43 -12.31
CA LEU A 427 7.16 -2.75 -12.24
C LEU A 427 6.06 -3.71 -12.69
N ARG A 428 5.18 -4.11 -11.77
CA ARG A 428 4.14 -5.13 -12.06
C ARG A 428 2.78 -4.74 -11.54
N GLU A 429 1.78 -5.33 -12.18
CA GLU A 429 0.43 -5.38 -11.64
C GLU A 429 0.41 -6.07 -10.26
N ILE A 430 -0.62 -5.76 -9.49
CA ILE A 430 -0.80 -6.18 -8.10
C ILE A 430 -1.67 -7.44 -7.95
N TYR A 431 -2.01 -8.11 -9.06
CA TYR A 431 -2.83 -9.33 -9.11
C TYR A 431 -4.02 -9.34 -8.15
N MET A 432 -4.84 -8.27 -8.17
CA MET A 432 -5.93 -8.06 -7.21
C MET A 432 -6.85 -9.28 -7.07
N TRP A 433 -7.22 -9.94 -8.17
CA TRP A 433 -8.09 -11.13 -8.14
C TRP A 433 -7.45 -12.33 -7.44
N CYS A 434 -6.14 -12.53 -7.58
CA CYS A 434 -5.43 -13.59 -6.86
C CYS A 434 -5.45 -13.35 -5.35
N ARG A 435 -5.21 -12.09 -4.94
CA ARG A 435 -5.24 -11.71 -3.53
C ARG A 435 -6.65 -11.81 -2.95
N LEU A 436 -7.66 -11.33 -3.68
CA LEU A 436 -9.05 -11.44 -3.27
C LEU A 436 -9.45 -12.90 -3.05
N CYS A 437 -9.07 -13.79 -3.97
CA CYS A 437 -9.35 -15.22 -3.80
C CYS A 437 -8.61 -15.80 -2.59
N ALA A 438 -7.32 -15.50 -2.44
CA ALA A 438 -6.52 -15.97 -1.31
C ALA A 438 -7.13 -15.52 0.04
N LEU A 439 -7.60 -14.27 0.13
CA LEU A 439 -8.19 -13.71 1.34
C LEU A 439 -9.59 -14.27 1.64
N LEU A 440 -10.36 -14.69 0.64
CA LEU A 440 -11.63 -15.40 0.86
C LEU A 440 -11.45 -16.79 1.47
N HIS A 441 -10.26 -17.37 1.35
CA HIS A 441 -9.86 -18.62 2.00
C HIS A 441 -9.06 -18.39 3.27
N ALA A 442 -8.80 -17.12 3.66
CA ALA A 442 -8.15 -16.80 4.91
C ALA A 442 -9.14 -16.82 6.09
N PRO A 443 -8.66 -16.95 7.34
CA PRO A 443 -9.48 -16.70 8.51
C PRO A 443 -10.16 -15.33 8.40
N LYS A 444 -11.48 -15.30 8.59
CA LYS A 444 -12.29 -14.08 8.44
C LYS A 444 -11.77 -13.00 9.41
N SER A 445 -11.54 -11.79 8.90
CA SER A 445 -11.44 -10.61 9.76
C SER A 445 -12.84 -10.24 10.25
N GLU A 446 -12.98 -9.98 11.55
CA GLU A 446 -14.24 -9.53 12.17
C GLU A 446 -14.54 -8.04 11.88
N ARG A 447 -13.73 -7.40 11.04
CA ARG A 447 -13.82 -5.97 10.74
C ARG A 447 -15.03 -5.63 9.86
N TYR A 448 -15.62 -4.48 10.18
CA TYR A 448 -16.61 -3.78 9.37
C TYR A 448 -16.42 -2.27 9.52
N TYR A 449 -16.87 -1.53 8.51
CA TYR A 449 -16.80 -0.07 8.50
C TYR A 449 -18.03 0.50 9.19
N LYS A 450 -17.83 1.20 10.33
CA LYS A 450 -18.91 1.92 11.02
C LYS A 450 -19.57 2.94 10.11
N SER A 451 -18.75 3.74 9.42
CA SER A 451 -19.18 4.62 8.34
C SER A 451 -18.12 4.58 7.23
N LEU A 452 -18.53 4.11 6.06
CA LEU A 452 -17.62 4.01 4.90
C LEU A 452 -17.17 5.41 4.44
N GLY A 453 -18.08 6.39 4.45
CA GLY A 453 -17.78 7.76 4.05
C GLY A 453 -16.77 8.45 4.96
N GLN A 454 -16.92 8.29 6.28
CA GLN A 454 -15.97 8.85 7.26
C GLN A 454 -14.58 8.21 7.16
N TRP A 455 -14.51 6.90 6.92
CA TRP A 455 -13.23 6.25 6.65
C TRP A 455 -12.61 6.79 5.36
N TRP A 456 -13.40 6.93 4.30
CA TRP A 456 -12.94 7.30 2.97
C TRP A 456 -12.38 8.71 2.88
N GLN A 457 -13.02 9.67 3.56
CA GLN A 457 -12.64 11.07 3.51
C GLN A 457 -12.71 11.72 4.89
N THR A 458 -11.54 12.02 5.45
CA THR A 458 -11.34 12.92 6.59
C THR A 458 -10.71 14.24 6.11
N SER A 459 -10.57 15.23 7.01
CA SER A 459 -9.88 16.49 6.70
C SER A 459 -8.46 16.30 6.19
N ASP A 460 -7.80 15.22 6.63
CA ASP A 460 -6.37 14.99 6.40
C ASP A 460 -6.13 13.99 5.26
N THR A 461 -7.20 13.46 4.65
CA THR A 461 -7.08 12.48 3.56
C THR A 461 -6.64 13.13 2.26
N CYS A 462 -7.14 14.33 1.97
CA CYS A 462 -6.81 15.09 0.77
C CYS A 462 -6.58 16.57 1.10
N VAL A 463 -5.52 17.15 0.54
CA VAL A 463 -5.18 18.58 0.71
C VAL A 463 -5.40 19.37 -0.58
N PRO A 464 -5.72 20.66 -0.51
CA PRO A 464 -6.05 21.46 -1.69
C PRO A 464 -4.83 21.91 -2.51
N THR A 465 -3.61 21.98 -1.94
CA THR A 465 -2.44 22.52 -2.64
C THR A 465 -1.14 21.77 -2.38
N THR A 466 -0.68 21.75 -1.14
CA THR A 466 0.62 21.17 -0.76
C THR A 466 0.46 20.48 0.58
N TRP A 467 1.20 19.41 0.80
CA TRP A 467 1.29 18.81 2.11
C TRP A 467 2.06 19.75 3.04
N THR A 468 1.55 19.97 4.24
CA THR A 468 2.26 20.71 5.30
C THR A 468 2.77 19.68 6.30
N ASP A 469 4.07 19.76 6.62
CA ASP A 469 4.69 18.93 7.66
C ASP A 469 4.15 19.23 9.07
#